data_AF-A0A842KRR4-F1
#
_entry.id   AF-A0A842KRR4-F1
#
_cell.length_a   1.000
_cell.length_b   1.000
_cell.length_c   1.000
_cell.angle_alpha   90.00
_cell.angle_beta   90.00
_cell.angle_gamma   90.00
#
_symmetry.space_group_name_H-M   'P 1'
#
loop_
_entity.id
_entity.type
_entity.pdbx_description
1 polymer ?
#
loop_
_entity_poly.entity_id
_entity_poly.type
_entity_poly.pdbx_seq_one_letter_code
_entity_poly.pdbx_strand_id
1 'polypeptide(L)'
;MPKFKPITKKPGELIKAEDWNRIQEDILKDLEEIEKSVVELRKYVESLTESSTILNPASPVGTSYELNVPVPGETASYMATVVGPITRQWAMEKGKVGEVCRFGLAAYLEVLEYWAGAEDGDKKALDIVFEYLDGTSSVLSGLYVNECSRLRPKNPENPYLEYLLSPNERVWYRYRLNNPHPEKEVFNISFRKSEPNCILKIGNVIHYRSKMTPL
;
A
#
# COMPACT_ATOMS: atom_id res chain seq x y z
N MET A 1 -2.46 28.54 23.84
CA MET A 1 -2.54 29.76 23.01
C MET A 1 -1.85 30.87 23.75
N PRO A 2 -0.66 31.29 23.30
CA PRO A 2 -0.03 32.47 23.85
C PRO A 2 -0.92 33.66 23.50
N LYS A 3 -1.30 34.40 24.55
CA LYS A 3 -2.12 35.60 24.46
C LYS A 3 -1.21 36.71 24.89
N PHE A 4 -0.43 37.28 23.97
CA PHE A 4 0.18 38.58 24.20
C PHE A 4 -0.87 39.50 24.85
N LYS A 5 -0.56 39.99 26.05
CA LYS A 5 -1.43 40.93 26.76
C LYS A 5 -0.81 42.31 26.62
N PRO A 6 -1.44 43.21 25.84
CA PRO A 6 -0.93 44.57 25.72
C PRO A 6 -0.85 45.22 27.09
N ILE A 7 0.25 45.94 27.34
CA ILE A 7 0.34 46.82 28.51
C ILE A 7 -0.60 47.99 28.27
N THR A 8 -1.69 48.08 29.04
CA THR A 8 -2.66 49.17 28.93
C THR A 8 -2.21 50.36 29.77
N LYS A 9 -2.08 51.54 29.13
CA LYS A 9 -1.75 52.80 29.78
C LYS A 9 -2.81 53.87 29.51
N LYS A 10 -2.91 54.86 30.41
CA LYS A 10 -3.83 55.99 30.22
C LYS A 10 -3.29 56.96 29.17
N PRO A 11 -4.15 57.68 28.43
CA PRO A 11 -3.71 58.71 27.50
C PRO A 11 -2.78 59.73 28.18
N GLY A 12 -1.59 59.97 27.62
CA GLY A 12 -0.57 60.87 28.17
C GLY A 12 0.52 60.21 29.01
N GLU A 13 0.39 58.91 29.35
CA GLU A 13 1.46 58.16 30.02
C GLU A 13 2.52 57.67 29.01
N LEU A 14 3.79 57.94 29.31
CA LEU A 14 4.90 57.45 28.49
C LEU A 14 5.11 55.94 28.70
N ILE A 15 5.39 55.23 27.60
CA ILE A 15 5.89 53.85 27.63
C ILE A 15 7.35 53.93 28.09
N LYS A 16 7.67 53.24 29.20
CA LYS A 16 9.06 53.18 29.67
C LYS A 16 9.84 52.17 28.83
N ALA A 17 11.16 52.32 28.75
CA ALA A 17 12.00 51.37 28.03
C ALA A 17 11.84 49.93 28.53
N GLU A 18 11.61 49.73 29.83
CA GLU A 18 11.31 48.42 30.43
C GLU A 18 10.01 47.80 29.91
N ASP A 19 8.95 48.61 29.77
CA ASP A 19 7.66 48.18 29.22
C ASP A 19 7.82 47.78 27.74
N TRP A 20 8.62 48.54 26.99
CA TRP A 20 8.93 48.27 25.59
C TRP A 20 9.73 46.97 25.41
N ASN A 21 10.79 46.79 26.18
CA ASN A 21 11.61 45.57 26.15
C ASN A 21 10.78 44.33 26.48
N ARG A 22 9.91 44.43 27.49
CA ARG A 22 9.01 43.33 27.87
C ARG A 22 8.03 42.98 26.75
N ILE A 23 7.46 43.99 26.07
CA ILE A 23 6.60 43.75 24.90
C ILE A 23 7.36 43.02 23.79
N GLN A 24 8.60 43.43 23.52
CA GLN A 24 9.43 42.79 22.50
C GLN A 24 9.77 41.33 22.85
N GLU A 25 10.14 41.06 24.12
CA GLU A 25 10.42 39.71 24.60
C GLU A 25 9.19 38.80 24.55
N ASP A 26 8.02 39.31 24.95
CA ASP A 26 6.77 38.55 24.92
C ASP A 26 6.36 38.24 23.47
N ILE A 27 6.49 39.19 22.54
CA ILE A 27 6.25 38.96 21.10
C ILE A 27 7.23 37.94 20.53
N LEU A 28 8.52 38.02 20.88
CA LEU A 28 9.54 37.11 20.38
C LEU A 28 9.27 35.67 20.85
N LYS A 29 8.90 35.48 22.12
CA LYS A 29 8.48 34.18 22.65
C LYS A 29 7.25 33.63 21.93
N ASP A 30 6.23 34.47 21.73
CA ASP A 30 5.01 34.07 21.01
C ASP A 30 5.33 33.64 19.56
N LEU A 31 6.24 34.34 18.89
CA LEU A 31 6.70 33.98 17.54
C LEU A 31 7.45 32.65 17.52
N GLU A 32 8.38 32.41 18.46
CA GLU A 32 9.10 31.14 18.59
C GLU A 32 8.15 29.96 18.87
N GLU A 33 7.13 30.15 19.71
CA GLU A 33 6.11 29.14 19.98
C GLU A 33 5.26 28.83 18.74
N ILE A 34 4.88 29.87 17.97
CA ILE A 34 4.13 29.70 16.71
C ILE A 34 4.99 28.95 15.69
N GLU A 35 6.25 29.33 15.50
CA GLU A 35 7.16 28.67 14.57
C GLU A 35 7.32 27.19 14.92
N LYS A 36 7.55 26.88 16.20
CA LYS A 36 7.61 25.50 16.69
C LYS A 36 6.31 24.73 16.39
N SER A 37 5.16 25.34 16.66
CA SER A 37 3.85 24.73 16.40
C SER A 37 3.62 24.48 14.90
N VAL A 38 4.05 25.40 14.03
CA VAL A 38 3.98 25.25 12.57
C VAL A 38 4.87 24.09 12.10
N VAL A 39 6.09 23.96 12.64
CA VAL A 39 6.97 22.82 12.32
C VAL A 39 6.37 21.50 12.79
N GLU A 40 5.79 21.45 13.99
CA GLU A 40 5.12 20.25 14.53
C GLU A 40 3.90 19.86 13.69
N LEU A 41 3.05 20.82 13.34
CA LEU A 41 1.88 20.59 12.47
C LEU A 41 2.31 20.11 11.08
N ARG A 42 3.35 20.70 10.50
CA ARG A 42 3.88 20.25 9.22
C ARG A 42 4.35 18.80 9.27
N LYS A 43 5.11 18.42 10.31
CA LYS A 43 5.54 17.03 10.51
C LYS A 43 4.34 16.09 10.69
N TYR A 44 3.32 16.53 11.43
CA TYR A 44 2.10 15.76 11.62
C TYR A 44 1.40 15.52 10.28
N VAL A 45 1.19 16.57 9.49
CA VAL A 45 0.56 16.48 8.16
C VAL A 45 1.38 15.60 7.21
N GLU A 46 2.71 15.75 7.17
CA GLU A 46 3.61 14.91 6.37
C GLU A 46 3.59 13.43 6.79
N SER A 47 3.17 13.12 8.02
CA SER A 47 3.03 11.76 8.53
C SER A 47 1.66 11.12 8.27
N LEU A 48 0.67 11.89 7.79
CA LEU A 48 -0.66 11.36 7.52
C LEU A 48 -0.64 10.45 6.28
N THR A 49 -1.05 9.20 6.49
CA THR A 49 -1.22 8.22 5.43
C THR A 49 -2.68 7.82 5.31
N GLU A 50 -3.18 7.76 4.08
CA GLU A 50 -4.47 7.16 3.77
C GLU A 50 -4.25 5.72 3.33
N SER A 51 -5.18 4.84 3.71
CA SER A 51 -5.20 3.45 3.24
C SER A 51 -6.50 3.16 2.52
N SER A 52 -6.40 2.60 1.32
CA SER A 52 -7.55 2.26 0.49
C SER A 52 -7.54 0.77 0.17
N THR A 53 -8.72 0.18 0.04
CA THR A 53 -8.91 -1.22 -0.33
C THR A 53 -9.80 -1.31 -1.55
N ILE A 54 -9.33 -1.98 -2.59
CA ILE A 54 -10.11 -2.26 -3.79
C ILE A 54 -10.51 -3.73 -3.75
N LEU A 55 -11.81 -3.95 -3.63
CA LEU A 55 -12.43 -5.27 -3.65
C LEU A 55 -12.88 -5.60 -5.07
N ASN A 56 -12.62 -6.83 -5.50
CA ASN A 56 -13.06 -7.36 -6.80
C ASN A 56 -12.66 -6.48 -8.01
N PRO A 57 -11.41 -5.99 -8.11
CA PRO A 57 -11.00 -5.24 -9.29
C PRO A 57 -11.13 -6.11 -10.54
N ALA A 58 -11.72 -5.53 -11.58
CA ALA A 58 -11.77 -6.16 -12.90
C ALA A 58 -10.39 -6.08 -13.54
N SER A 59 -10.01 -7.14 -14.26
CA SER A 59 -8.82 -7.15 -15.10
C SER A 59 -9.22 -7.35 -16.56
N PRO A 60 -8.70 -6.54 -17.50
CA PRO A 60 -8.95 -6.70 -18.93
C PRO A 60 -8.19 -7.90 -19.53
N VAL A 61 -7.24 -8.48 -18.78
CA VAL A 61 -6.40 -9.60 -19.21
C VAL A 61 -6.42 -10.74 -18.19
N GLY A 62 -5.95 -11.90 -18.61
CA GLY A 62 -5.87 -13.09 -17.76
C GLY A 62 -7.20 -13.81 -17.63
N THR A 63 -7.22 -14.85 -16.79
CA THR A 63 -8.40 -15.67 -16.56
C THR A 63 -8.73 -15.68 -15.07
N SER A 64 -9.98 -15.33 -14.75
CA SER A 64 -10.47 -15.37 -13.38
C SER A 64 -11.24 -16.66 -13.12
N TYR A 65 -11.00 -17.24 -11.96
CA TYR A 65 -11.64 -18.45 -11.48
C TYR A 65 -12.34 -18.16 -10.15
N GLU A 66 -13.43 -18.89 -9.90
CA GLU A 66 -14.02 -18.93 -8.57
C GLU A 66 -13.11 -19.73 -7.62
N LEU A 67 -13.22 -19.46 -6.32
CA LEU A 67 -12.36 -20.10 -5.32
C LEU A 67 -12.73 -21.57 -5.06
N ASN A 68 -13.98 -21.97 -5.28
CA ASN A 68 -14.47 -23.33 -5.14
C ASN A 68 -14.22 -24.21 -6.38
N VAL A 69 -13.74 -23.63 -7.48
CA VAL A 69 -13.41 -24.34 -8.72
C VAL A 69 -11.89 -24.49 -8.84
N PRO A 70 -11.36 -25.69 -9.13
CA PRO A 70 -9.92 -25.88 -9.30
C PRO A 70 -9.45 -25.20 -10.59
N VAL A 71 -8.28 -24.54 -10.54
CA VAL A 71 -7.62 -24.05 -11.76
C VAL A 71 -7.06 -25.25 -12.53
N PRO A 72 -7.05 -25.26 -13.86
CA PRO A 72 -6.48 -26.37 -14.62
C PRO A 72 -5.02 -26.68 -14.22
N GLY A 73 -4.77 -27.95 -13.87
CA GLY A 73 -3.49 -28.42 -13.34
C GLY A 73 -3.44 -28.52 -11.81
N GLU A 74 -4.45 -28.02 -11.09
CA GLU A 74 -4.55 -28.19 -9.64
C GLU A 74 -5.22 -29.49 -9.24
N THR A 75 -4.83 -30.01 -8.08
CA THR A 75 -5.44 -31.19 -7.46
C THR A 75 -6.69 -30.86 -6.66
N ALA A 76 -6.84 -29.61 -6.18
CA ALA A 76 -7.95 -29.18 -5.34
C ALA A 76 -8.17 -27.65 -5.41
N SER A 77 -9.43 -27.23 -5.29
CA SER A 77 -9.82 -25.82 -5.11
C SER A 77 -9.71 -25.38 -3.65
N TYR A 78 -10.11 -24.15 -3.32
CA TYR A 78 -10.22 -23.69 -1.92
C TYR A 78 -11.50 -24.19 -1.21
N MET A 79 -12.39 -24.94 -1.87
CA MET A 79 -13.63 -25.47 -1.29
C MET A 79 -14.55 -24.41 -0.62
N ALA A 80 -14.38 -23.15 -0.96
CA ALA A 80 -15.18 -22.03 -0.47
C ALA A 80 -15.37 -21.03 -1.60
N THR A 81 -16.48 -20.29 -1.59
CA THR A 81 -16.73 -19.19 -2.53
C THR A 81 -16.07 -17.88 -2.07
N VAL A 82 -15.73 -17.79 -0.78
CA VAL A 82 -15.09 -16.63 -0.16
C VAL A 82 -14.06 -17.11 0.87
N VAL A 83 -12.88 -16.50 0.88
CA VAL A 83 -11.84 -16.71 1.90
C VAL A 83 -11.35 -15.33 2.36
N GLY A 84 -11.79 -14.91 3.55
CA GLY A 84 -11.57 -13.53 4.02
C GLY A 84 -12.21 -12.50 3.07
N PRO A 85 -11.45 -11.52 2.53
CA PRO A 85 -11.96 -10.58 1.55
C PRO A 85 -11.91 -11.11 0.10
N ILE A 86 -11.26 -12.26 -0.14
CA ILE A 86 -11.03 -12.80 -1.48
C ILE A 86 -12.26 -13.59 -1.92
N THR A 87 -12.78 -13.27 -3.10
CA THR A 87 -13.96 -13.95 -3.68
C THR A 87 -13.65 -14.61 -5.03
N ARG A 88 -12.57 -14.17 -5.69
CA ARG A 88 -12.07 -14.74 -6.95
C ARG A 88 -10.56 -14.75 -6.97
N GLN A 89 -10.01 -15.56 -7.86
CA GLN A 89 -8.58 -15.63 -8.12
C GLN A 89 -8.31 -15.41 -9.61
N TRP A 90 -7.28 -14.64 -9.92
CA TRP A 90 -6.66 -14.63 -11.24
C TRP A 90 -5.52 -15.62 -11.20
N ALA A 91 -5.48 -16.56 -12.16
CA ALA A 91 -4.49 -17.61 -12.13
C ALA A 91 -3.90 -17.86 -13.53
N MET A 92 -2.61 -18.23 -13.55
CA MET A 92 -1.93 -18.67 -14.76
C MET A 92 -1.36 -20.06 -14.57
N GLU A 93 -1.85 -20.97 -15.42
CA GLU A 93 -1.53 -22.39 -15.44
C GLU A 93 -0.04 -22.68 -15.67
N LYS A 94 0.37 -23.91 -15.34
CA LYS A 94 1.71 -24.43 -15.59
C LYS A 94 2.02 -24.45 -17.09
N GLY A 95 3.28 -24.20 -17.44
CA GLY A 95 3.75 -24.11 -18.83
C GLY A 95 3.54 -22.76 -19.50
N LYS A 96 2.74 -21.86 -18.92
CA LYS A 96 2.53 -20.48 -19.40
C LYS A 96 3.32 -19.48 -18.58
N VAL A 97 3.72 -18.38 -19.23
CA VAL A 97 4.34 -17.19 -18.64
C VAL A 97 3.66 -15.95 -19.24
N GLY A 98 3.69 -14.81 -18.53
CA GLY A 98 3.05 -13.58 -18.98
C GLY A 98 2.11 -12.96 -17.95
N GLU A 99 1.18 -12.14 -18.39
CA GLU A 99 0.31 -11.35 -17.51
C GLU A 99 -0.83 -12.18 -16.91
N VAL A 100 -0.85 -12.31 -15.58
CA VAL A 100 -1.88 -13.02 -14.81
C VAL A 100 -3.13 -12.15 -14.67
N CYS A 101 -2.93 -10.88 -14.36
CA CYS A 101 -3.98 -9.86 -14.31
C CYS A 101 -3.36 -8.45 -14.35
N ARG A 102 -4.21 -7.46 -14.67
CA ARG A 102 -3.90 -6.04 -14.64
C ARG A 102 -5.05 -5.30 -14.00
N PHE A 103 -4.76 -4.43 -13.04
CA PHE A 103 -5.77 -3.63 -12.38
C PHE A 103 -5.51 -2.15 -12.64
N GLY A 104 -6.54 -1.46 -13.13
CA GLY A 104 -6.52 -0.01 -13.29
C GLY A 104 -6.63 0.65 -11.93
N LEU A 105 -5.73 1.57 -11.65
CA LEU A 105 -5.66 2.33 -10.41
C LEU A 105 -5.14 3.71 -10.77
N ALA A 106 -5.95 4.76 -10.62
CA ALA A 106 -5.52 6.16 -10.76
C ALA A 106 -5.25 6.73 -9.37
N ALA A 107 -4.06 6.49 -8.84
CA ALA A 107 -3.68 6.94 -7.50
C ALA A 107 -2.16 7.03 -7.33
N TYR A 108 -1.73 8.01 -6.53
CA TYR A 108 -0.41 7.99 -5.89
C TYR A 108 -0.43 6.92 -4.80
N LEU A 109 0.51 5.98 -4.83
CA LEU A 109 0.63 4.96 -3.79
C LEU A 109 2.09 4.78 -3.41
N GLU A 110 2.34 4.71 -2.11
CA GLU A 110 3.65 4.39 -1.56
C GLU A 110 3.84 2.89 -1.39
N VAL A 111 2.77 2.22 -0.96
CA VAL A 111 2.79 0.80 -0.59
C VAL A 111 1.65 0.09 -1.29
N LEU A 112 1.96 -1.06 -1.87
CA LEU A 112 1.02 -2.03 -2.41
C LEU A 112 1.00 -3.27 -1.54
N GLU A 113 -0.19 -3.72 -1.15
CA GLU A 113 -0.41 -5.03 -0.53
C GLU A 113 -1.36 -5.86 -1.40
N TYR A 114 -1.02 -7.13 -1.59
CA TYR A 114 -1.73 -8.04 -2.48
C TYR A 114 -1.72 -9.45 -1.93
N TRP A 115 -2.69 -10.24 -2.37
CA TRP A 115 -2.80 -11.65 -2.01
C TRP A 115 -2.27 -12.53 -3.13
N ALA A 116 -1.35 -13.44 -2.80
CA ALA A 116 -0.79 -14.37 -3.77
C ALA A 116 -0.59 -15.77 -3.19
N GLY A 117 -0.50 -16.74 -4.10
CA GLY A 117 -0.17 -18.11 -3.80
C GLY A 117 0.38 -18.82 -5.04
N ALA A 118 1.25 -19.80 -4.82
CA ALA A 118 1.78 -20.65 -5.87
C ALA A 118 1.39 -22.11 -5.65
N GLU A 119 1.23 -22.87 -6.72
CA GLU A 119 1.22 -24.35 -6.68
C GLU A 119 2.60 -24.89 -7.07
N ASP A 120 2.85 -26.17 -6.80
CA ASP A 120 4.10 -26.87 -7.14
C ASP A 120 5.37 -26.32 -6.45
N GLY A 121 5.23 -25.84 -5.21
CA GLY A 121 6.33 -25.38 -4.36
C GLY A 121 6.40 -23.87 -4.21
N ASP A 122 7.32 -23.41 -3.35
CA ASP A 122 7.58 -21.99 -3.21
C ASP A 122 8.42 -21.49 -4.39
N LYS A 123 8.11 -20.30 -4.94
CA LYS A 123 8.68 -19.84 -6.21
C LYS A 123 9.00 -18.35 -6.23
N LYS A 124 10.10 -17.99 -6.89
CA LYS A 124 10.39 -16.62 -7.35
C LYS A 124 9.82 -16.41 -8.75
N ALA A 125 8.49 -16.36 -8.85
CA ALA A 125 7.80 -16.42 -10.14
C ALA A 125 6.91 -15.21 -10.41
N LEU A 126 6.85 -14.24 -9.50
CA LEU A 126 5.97 -13.08 -9.63
C LEU A 126 6.79 -11.83 -9.96
N ASP A 127 6.40 -11.16 -11.03
CA ASP A 127 6.84 -9.81 -11.36
C ASP A 127 5.64 -8.86 -11.21
N ILE A 128 5.85 -7.72 -10.57
CA ILE A 128 4.84 -6.67 -10.46
C ILE A 128 5.31 -5.43 -11.20
N VAL A 129 4.47 -4.96 -12.12
CA VAL A 129 4.74 -3.80 -12.97
C VAL A 129 3.85 -2.66 -12.57
N PHE A 130 4.44 -1.53 -12.22
CA PHE A 130 3.74 -0.25 -12.06
C PHE A 130 3.85 0.49 -13.39
N GLU A 131 2.71 0.76 -14.03
CA GLU A 131 2.62 1.67 -15.16
C GLU A 131 2.16 3.03 -14.62
N TYR A 132 2.90 4.10 -14.89
CA TYR A 132 2.61 5.45 -14.40
C TYR A 132 1.89 6.27 -15.46
N LEU A 133 1.15 7.30 -15.03
CA LEU A 133 0.37 8.16 -15.92
C LEU A 133 1.22 8.92 -16.95
N ASP A 134 2.50 9.17 -16.63
CA ASP A 134 3.48 9.80 -17.52
C ASP A 134 4.01 8.87 -18.62
N GLY A 135 3.52 7.62 -18.68
CA GLY A 135 3.92 6.61 -19.66
C GLY A 135 5.17 5.81 -19.27
N THR A 136 5.82 6.12 -18.16
CA THR A 136 6.94 5.33 -17.65
C THR A 136 6.45 4.09 -16.90
N SER A 137 7.35 3.13 -16.65
CA SER A 137 7.03 1.95 -15.84
C SER A 137 8.20 1.52 -14.97
N SER A 138 7.89 0.86 -13.86
CA SER A 138 8.86 0.17 -13.02
C SER A 138 8.46 -1.29 -12.83
N VAL A 139 9.44 -2.17 -12.68
CA VAL A 139 9.22 -3.61 -12.52
C VAL A 139 9.96 -4.10 -11.28
N LEU A 140 9.22 -4.75 -10.40
CA LEU A 140 9.76 -5.54 -9.30
C LEU A 140 9.70 -7.01 -9.70
N SER A 141 10.85 -7.58 -10.08
CA SER A 141 10.94 -8.94 -10.61
C SER A 141 11.35 -9.98 -9.59
N GLY A 142 10.99 -11.24 -9.85
CA GLY A 142 11.48 -12.40 -9.10
C GLY A 142 10.98 -12.42 -7.64
N LEU A 143 9.80 -11.87 -7.39
CA LEU A 143 9.19 -11.83 -6.07
C LEU A 143 8.84 -13.25 -5.64
N TYR A 144 9.24 -13.57 -4.41
CA TYR A 144 8.98 -14.87 -3.81
C TYR A 144 7.51 -14.98 -3.41
N VAL A 145 6.88 -16.10 -3.78
CA VAL A 145 5.50 -16.45 -3.46
C VAL A 145 5.50 -17.86 -2.86
N ASN A 146 4.81 -18.00 -1.74
CA ASN A 146 4.70 -19.25 -1.00
C ASN A 146 3.74 -20.23 -1.67
N GLU A 147 4.04 -21.51 -1.49
CA GLU A 147 3.18 -22.62 -1.88
C GLU A 147 1.86 -22.60 -1.09
N CYS A 148 0.73 -22.82 -1.77
CA CYS A 148 -0.61 -22.57 -1.24
C CYS A 148 -1.40 -23.83 -0.84
N SER A 149 -0.88 -25.04 -0.99
CA SER A 149 -1.54 -26.29 -0.56
C SER A 149 -1.56 -26.46 0.96
N ARG A 150 -0.61 -25.83 1.66
CA ARG A 150 -0.50 -25.84 3.13
C ARG A 150 0.26 -24.62 3.63
N LEU A 151 0.13 -24.33 4.93
CA LEU A 151 0.82 -23.21 5.55
C LEU A 151 2.35 -23.41 5.49
N ARG A 152 3.03 -22.39 4.98
CA ARG A 152 4.47 -22.30 4.84
C ARG A 152 5.03 -21.29 5.85
N PRO A 153 6.26 -21.49 6.37
CA PRO A 153 6.91 -20.50 7.20
C PRO A 153 7.18 -19.21 6.40
N LYS A 154 7.28 -18.08 7.12
CA LYS A 154 7.69 -16.80 6.53
C LYS A 154 9.09 -16.92 5.93
N ASN A 155 9.22 -16.54 4.66
CA ASN A 155 10.51 -16.44 3.99
C ASN A 155 11.14 -15.06 4.23
N PRO A 156 12.46 -14.94 4.45
CA PRO A 156 13.11 -13.65 4.69
C PRO A 156 13.18 -12.71 3.47
N GLU A 157 13.09 -13.22 2.24
CA GLU A 157 13.24 -12.43 1.00
C GLU A 157 11.98 -11.64 0.64
N ASN A 158 10.80 -12.24 0.80
CA ASN A 158 9.51 -11.58 0.64
C ASN A 158 8.54 -12.10 1.72
N PRO A 159 8.69 -11.64 2.98
CA PRO A 159 7.90 -12.14 4.09
C PRO A 159 6.44 -11.70 3.93
N TYR A 160 5.53 -12.66 3.95
CA TYR A 160 4.11 -12.33 4.03
C TYR A 160 3.77 -11.68 5.38
N LEU A 161 2.82 -10.75 5.37
CA LEU A 161 2.31 -10.06 6.54
C LEU A 161 1.38 -10.98 7.34
N GLU A 162 0.38 -11.53 6.66
CA GLU A 162 -0.67 -12.38 7.20
C GLU A 162 -1.04 -13.49 6.21
N TYR A 163 -1.85 -14.44 6.67
CA TYR A 163 -2.37 -15.53 5.86
C TYR A 163 -3.83 -15.80 6.16
N LEU A 164 -4.53 -16.41 5.20
CA LEU A 164 -5.91 -16.90 5.35
C LEU A 164 -5.95 -18.38 5.00
N LEU A 165 -6.70 -19.15 5.78
CA LEU A 165 -6.93 -20.57 5.55
C LEU A 165 -8.34 -20.79 4.97
N SER A 166 -8.44 -21.63 3.95
CA SER A 166 -9.71 -22.16 3.49
C SER A 166 -10.13 -23.40 4.29
N PRO A 167 -11.36 -23.90 4.13
CA PRO A 167 -11.85 -25.09 4.85
C PRO A 167 -11.00 -26.34 4.67
N ASN A 168 -10.29 -26.47 3.55
CA ASN A 168 -9.36 -27.55 3.25
C ASN A 168 -7.89 -27.17 3.48
N GLU A 169 -7.64 -26.20 4.34
CA GLU A 169 -6.30 -25.75 4.79
C GLU A 169 -5.39 -25.18 3.69
N ARG A 170 -5.92 -24.93 2.50
CA ARG A 170 -5.21 -24.15 1.48
C ARG A 170 -5.07 -22.71 1.92
N VAL A 171 -3.99 -22.06 1.48
CA VAL A 171 -3.52 -20.82 2.09
C VAL A 171 -3.44 -19.69 1.07
N TRP A 172 -3.89 -18.51 1.49
CA TRP A 172 -3.57 -17.24 0.84
C TRP A 172 -2.58 -16.46 1.69
N TYR A 173 -1.57 -15.86 1.08
CA TYR A 173 -0.59 -15.03 1.77
C TYR A 173 -0.71 -13.58 1.32
N ARG A 174 -0.72 -12.64 2.26
CA ARG A 174 -0.69 -11.21 1.95
C ARG A 174 0.74 -10.71 1.95
N TYR A 175 1.17 -10.14 0.84
CA TYR A 175 2.50 -9.53 0.68
C TYR A 175 2.40 -8.01 0.68
N ARG A 176 3.53 -7.35 0.91
CA ARG A 176 3.67 -5.90 0.86
C ARG A 176 4.90 -5.52 0.05
N LEU A 177 4.76 -4.52 -0.80
CA LEU A 177 5.85 -3.94 -1.58
C LEU A 177 5.76 -2.41 -1.57
N ASN A 178 6.91 -1.77 -1.73
CA ASN A 178 6.98 -0.33 -1.92
C ASN A 178 6.96 -0.03 -3.42
N ASN A 179 6.16 0.95 -3.83
CA ASN A 179 6.25 1.52 -5.17
C ASN A 179 7.63 2.20 -5.33
N PRO A 180 8.41 1.90 -6.38
CA PRO A 180 9.70 2.55 -6.62
C PRO A 180 9.62 4.07 -6.83
N HIS A 181 8.47 4.56 -7.31
CA HIS A 181 8.23 5.98 -7.59
C HIS A 181 6.90 6.43 -6.95
N PRO A 182 6.86 6.59 -5.61
CA PRO A 182 5.66 7.02 -4.88
C PRO A 182 5.16 8.41 -5.27
N GLU A 183 6.05 9.26 -5.80
CA GLU A 183 5.76 10.59 -6.31
C GLU A 183 5.03 10.61 -7.66
N LYS A 184 4.93 9.46 -8.33
CA LYS A 184 4.23 9.33 -9.61
C LYS A 184 2.87 8.69 -9.42
N GLU A 185 1.87 9.24 -10.11
CA GLU A 185 0.55 8.64 -10.17
C GLU A 185 0.64 7.32 -10.93
N VAL A 186 0.29 6.23 -10.26
CA VAL A 186 0.12 4.92 -10.90
C VAL A 186 -1.16 4.97 -11.72
N PHE A 187 -1.14 4.33 -12.88
CA PHE A 187 -2.27 4.16 -13.78
C PHE A 187 -2.74 2.70 -13.86
N ASN A 188 -1.80 1.75 -13.93
CA ASN A 188 -2.08 0.32 -13.83
C ASN A 188 -1.05 -0.41 -12.97
N ILE A 189 -1.49 -1.49 -12.35
CA ILE A 189 -0.64 -2.49 -11.72
C ILE A 189 -0.85 -3.82 -12.44
N SER A 190 0.22 -4.38 -13.01
CA SER A 190 0.17 -5.68 -13.67
C SER A 190 0.92 -6.72 -12.87
N PHE A 191 0.31 -7.89 -12.69
CA PHE A 191 0.93 -9.06 -12.08
C PHE A 191 1.31 -10.04 -13.17
N ARG A 192 2.59 -10.41 -13.25
CA ARG A 192 3.14 -11.25 -14.31
C ARG A 192 3.81 -12.48 -13.72
N LYS A 193 3.63 -13.62 -14.38
CA LYS A 193 4.30 -14.87 -14.08
C LYS A 193 5.56 -14.97 -14.93
N SER A 194 6.72 -15.07 -14.28
CA SER A 194 8.03 -15.16 -14.94
C SER A 194 8.52 -16.60 -15.13
N GLU A 195 8.00 -17.56 -14.35
CA GLU A 195 8.44 -18.97 -14.40
C GLU A 195 7.33 -19.93 -14.87
N PRO A 196 7.59 -20.87 -15.79
CA PRO A 196 6.56 -21.78 -16.29
C PRO A 196 6.25 -22.95 -15.34
N ASN A 197 7.10 -23.21 -14.35
CA ASN A 197 7.10 -24.47 -13.59
C ASN A 197 6.13 -24.51 -12.38
N CYS A 198 5.23 -23.55 -12.26
CA CYS A 198 4.21 -23.47 -11.21
C CYS A 198 2.88 -22.99 -11.76
N ILE A 199 1.85 -22.97 -10.93
CA ILE A 199 0.65 -22.15 -11.13
C ILE A 199 0.80 -20.94 -10.21
N LEU A 200 0.59 -19.74 -10.75
CA LEU A 200 0.65 -18.49 -9.97
C LEU A 200 -0.76 -17.92 -9.84
N LYS A 201 -1.14 -17.53 -8.63
CA LYS A 201 -2.47 -17.00 -8.30
C LYS A 201 -2.37 -15.64 -7.65
N ILE A 202 -3.28 -14.75 -8.01
CA ILE A 202 -3.47 -13.42 -7.43
C ILE A 202 -4.92 -13.31 -6.97
N GLY A 203 -5.13 -13.01 -5.69
CA GLY A 203 -6.46 -12.75 -5.15
C GLY A 203 -7.04 -11.45 -5.69
N ASN A 204 -8.35 -11.38 -5.85
CA ASN A 204 -9.05 -10.19 -6.35
C ASN A 204 -9.24 -9.10 -5.27
N VAL A 205 -8.19 -8.80 -4.53
CA VAL A 205 -8.18 -7.76 -3.50
C VAL A 205 -6.82 -7.10 -3.51
N ILE A 206 -6.82 -5.77 -3.58
CA ILE A 206 -5.61 -4.95 -3.43
C ILE A 206 -5.85 -3.98 -2.28
N HIS A 207 -4.83 -3.82 -1.44
CA HIS A 207 -4.76 -2.70 -0.51
C HIS A 207 -3.58 -1.82 -0.93
N TYR A 208 -3.73 -0.51 -0.81
CA TYR A 208 -2.59 0.39 -0.97
C TYR A 208 -2.63 1.50 0.07
N ARG A 209 -1.47 2.10 0.29
CA ARG A 209 -1.32 3.28 1.16
C ARG A 209 -0.73 4.42 0.37
N SER A 210 -1.25 5.61 0.60
CA SER A 210 -0.79 6.86 0.01
C SER A 210 -0.51 7.87 1.11
N LYS A 211 0.37 8.83 0.84
CA LYS A 211 0.45 10.02 1.68
C LYS A 211 -0.75 10.90 1.43
N MET A 212 -1.34 11.44 2.49
CA MET A 212 -2.30 12.51 2.34
C MET A 212 -1.58 13.74 1.80
N THR A 213 -1.96 14.17 0.60
CA THR A 213 -1.56 15.47 0.08
C THR A 213 -2.63 16.47 0.52
N PRO A 214 -2.28 17.50 1.31
CA PRO A 214 -3.24 18.56 1.63
C PRO A 214 -3.65 19.26 0.33
N LEU A 215 -4.96 19.42 0.12
CA LEU A 215 -5.55 20.22 -0.96
C LEU A 215 -5.31 21.71 -0.73
#